data_AF-A0A945VZF8-F1
#
_entry.id   AF-A0A945VZF8-F1
#
_cell.length_a   1.000
_cell.length_b   1.000
_cell.length_c   1.000
_cell.angle_alpha   90.00
_cell.angle_beta   90.00
_cell.angle_gamma   90.00
#
_symmetry.space_group_name_H-M   'P 1'
#
loop_
_entity.id
_entity.type
_entity.pdbx_description
1 polymer ?
#
loop_
_entity_poly.entity_id
_entity_poly.type
_entity_poly.pdbx_seq_one_letter_code
_entity_poly.pdbx_strand_id
1 'polypeptide(L)'
;MNVISNTIKGLHPAYFAMVMSTGIISVAAKLLGFTSIAYALFYINIIAYAILLPLLVLRVILYWDCLIKDLSNPKLSFVFFTIVAGTNVLGAQFVSIVNQPEIAKIFWYFGLLLWTVITFSTVIILFVTNTEEINKVMHGGWLIATVGTQSVAVLGGILAPKFGCDSFVLFTSFAFWMIGAFLYVILITLLFFRLVFYKLPPEALIPPYWINMGAVAITTLAGSILCLSIPKIGGAFIDLTGFTKGFTLFFWSFGTWWIPLLIILGIWKYLHHKTQFTYSPLYWGLVFPLG
;
A
#
# COMPACT_ATOMS: atom_id res chain seq x y z
N MET A 1 4.13 -20.47 -27.91
CA MET A 1 4.17 -19.16 -27.22
C MET A 1 5.19 -19.24 -26.10
N ASN A 2 6.24 -18.41 -26.10
CA ASN A 2 7.34 -18.47 -25.14
C ASN A 2 6.88 -18.18 -23.70
N VAL A 3 7.38 -18.94 -22.73
CA VAL A 3 7.08 -18.79 -21.29
C VAL A 3 7.24 -17.33 -20.85
N ILE A 4 8.29 -16.65 -21.30
CA ILE A 4 8.58 -15.25 -20.98
C ILE A 4 7.46 -14.30 -21.45
N SER A 5 6.94 -14.50 -22.67
CA SER A 5 5.85 -13.69 -23.22
C SER A 5 4.57 -13.85 -22.40
N ASN A 6 4.25 -15.10 -21.99
CA ASN A 6 3.10 -15.36 -21.13
C ASN A 6 3.25 -14.73 -19.74
N THR A 7 4.45 -14.77 -19.15
CA THR A 7 4.73 -14.13 -17.86
C THR A 7 4.55 -12.61 -17.93
N ILE A 8 5.07 -11.96 -18.96
CA ILE A 8 4.93 -10.49 -19.12
C ILE A 8 3.46 -10.12 -19.35
N LYS A 9 2.78 -10.85 -20.23
CA LYS A 9 1.37 -10.61 -20.56
C LYS A 9 0.46 -10.76 -19.33
N GLY A 10 0.69 -11.80 -18.53
CA GLY A 10 -0.09 -12.16 -17.35
C GLY A 10 0.43 -11.59 -16.02
N LEU A 11 1.37 -10.64 -16.04
CA LEU A 11 1.94 -10.08 -14.81
C LEU A 11 0.87 -9.37 -13.97
N HIS A 12 0.42 -10.02 -12.91
CA HIS A 12 -0.62 -9.50 -12.04
C HIS A 12 -0.10 -8.33 -11.18
N PRO A 13 -0.80 -7.18 -11.08
CA PRO A 13 -0.32 -6.01 -10.34
C PRO A 13 -0.06 -6.30 -8.85
N ALA A 14 -0.79 -7.25 -8.26
CA ALA A 14 -0.58 -7.70 -6.88
C ALA A 14 0.84 -8.24 -6.59
N TYR A 15 1.65 -8.60 -7.59
CA TYR A 15 3.03 -9.05 -7.31
C TYR A 15 3.88 -7.97 -6.63
N PHE A 16 3.62 -6.68 -6.86
CA PHE A 16 4.29 -5.61 -6.13
C PHE A 16 3.90 -5.56 -4.64
N ALA A 17 2.82 -6.24 -4.21
CA ALA A 17 2.54 -6.44 -2.79
C ALA A 17 3.64 -7.26 -2.10
N MET A 18 4.33 -8.16 -2.81
CA MET A 18 5.50 -8.84 -2.28
C MET A 18 6.61 -7.83 -1.95
N VAL A 19 6.91 -6.90 -2.86
CA VAL A 19 7.93 -5.87 -2.63
C VAL A 19 7.59 -5.00 -1.43
N MET A 20 6.34 -4.56 -1.38
CA MET A 20 5.80 -3.78 -0.27
C MET A 20 5.93 -4.54 1.06
N SER A 21 5.46 -5.77 1.14
CA SER A 21 5.48 -6.57 2.37
C SER A 21 6.89 -6.89 2.84
N THR A 22 7.75 -7.38 1.94
CA THR A 22 9.15 -7.69 2.27
C THR A 22 9.87 -6.44 2.76
N GLY A 23 9.61 -5.29 2.15
CA GLY A 23 10.23 -4.04 2.54
C GLY A 23 9.78 -3.53 3.91
N ILE A 24 8.49 -3.61 4.23
CA ILE A 24 7.97 -3.18 5.54
C ILE A 24 8.52 -4.09 6.65
N ILE A 25 8.52 -5.41 6.45
CA ILE A 25 9.07 -6.35 7.44
C ILE A 25 10.57 -6.14 7.65
N SER A 26 11.31 -5.78 6.60
CA SER A 26 12.73 -5.40 6.72
C SER A 26 12.93 -4.16 7.59
N VAL A 27 12.11 -3.10 7.39
CA VAL A 27 12.17 -1.90 8.24
C VAL A 27 11.79 -2.23 9.68
N ALA A 28 10.71 -2.98 9.91
CA ALA A 28 10.29 -3.41 11.23
C ALA A 28 11.38 -4.24 11.94
N ALA A 29 11.99 -5.19 11.23
CA ALA A 29 13.11 -6.00 11.75
C ALA A 29 14.28 -5.11 12.19
N LYS A 30 14.59 -4.05 11.44
CA LYS A 30 15.64 -3.08 11.82
C LYS A 30 15.27 -2.32 13.09
N LEU A 31 14.02 -1.85 13.20
CA LEU A 31 13.52 -1.12 14.37
C LEU A 31 13.54 -1.97 15.65
N LEU A 32 13.30 -3.28 15.52
CA LEU A 32 13.36 -4.25 16.62
C LEU A 32 14.78 -4.76 16.93
N GLY A 33 15.80 -4.31 16.22
CA GLY A 33 17.19 -4.70 16.44
C GLY A 33 17.66 -5.96 15.68
N PHE A 34 16.78 -6.63 14.93
CA PHE A 34 17.11 -7.79 14.08
C PHE A 34 17.83 -7.38 12.78
N THR A 35 19.02 -6.79 12.93
CA THR A 35 19.74 -6.13 11.84
C THR A 35 20.05 -7.09 10.68
N SER A 36 20.55 -8.31 10.94
CA SER A 36 20.88 -9.26 9.87
C SER A 36 19.67 -9.63 9.01
N ILE A 37 18.50 -9.82 9.65
CA ILE A 37 17.24 -10.11 8.97
C ILE A 37 16.83 -8.91 8.10
N ALA A 38 16.93 -7.69 8.64
CA ALA A 38 16.61 -6.48 7.91
C ALA A 38 17.43 -6.34 6.62
N TYR A 39 18.75 -6.55 6.68
CA TYR A 39 19.61 -6.49 5.50
C TYR A 39 19.33 -7.62 4.50
N ALA A 40 19.11 -8.85 4.97
CA ALA A 40 18.78 -9.97 4.09
C ALA A 40 17.48 -9.69 3.30
N LEU A 41 16.42 -9.27 4.00
CA LEU A 41 15.15 -8.90 3.37
C LEU A 41 15.29 -7.68 2.45
N PHE A 42 16.15 -6.72 2.78
CA PHE A 42 16.44 -5.58 1.90
C PHE A 42 17.05 -6.00 0.56
N TYR A 43 18.06 -6.87 0.56
CA TYR A 43 18.66 -7.35 -0.69
C TYR A 43 17.69 -8.23 -1.50
N ILE A 44 16.90 -9.08 -0.83
CA ILE A 44 15.82 -9.83 -1.48
C ILE A 44 14.83 -8.86 -2.15
N ASN A 45 14.49 -7.76 -1.47
CA ASN A 45 13.53 -6.79 -2.00
C ASN A 45 14.07 -6.04 -3.21
N ILE A 46 15.36 -5.67 -3.21
CA ILE A 46 16.04 -5.09 -4.37
C ILE A 46 15.93 -6.03 -5.56
N ILE A 47 16.24 -7.32 -5.38
CA ILE A 47 16.19 -8.32 -6.47
C ILE A 47 14.75 -8.45 -6.98
N ALA A 48 13.76 -8.56 -6.09
CA ALA A 48 12.36 -8.67 -6.47
C ALA A 48 11.90 -7.45 -7.28
N TYR A 49 12.25 -6.24 -6.85
CA TYR A 49 11.90 -5.01 -7.57
C TYR A 49 12.63 -4.89 -8.91
N ALA A 50 13.93 -5.25 -8.95
CA ALA A 50 14.73 -5.26 -10.18
C ALA A 50 14.24 -6.27 -11.22
N ILE A 51 13.48 -7.30 -10.82
CA ILE A 51 12.81 -8.23 -11.72
C ILE A 51 11.44 -7.69 -12.14
N LEU A 52 10.61 -7.27 -11.17
CA LEU A 52 9.22 -6.89 -11.42
C LEU A 52 9.09 -5.58 -12.21
N LEU A 53 9.94 -4.59 -11.95
CA LEU A 53 9.85 -3.30 -12.63
C LEU A 53 10.13 -3.42 -14.14
N PRO A 54 11.21 -4.08 -14.62
CA PRO A 54 11.40 -4.30 -16.05
C PRO A 54 10.28 -5.12 -16.70
N LEU A 55 9.74 -6.14 -16.02
CA LEU A 55 8.61 -6.90 -16.54
C LEU A 55 7.36 -6.02 -16.70
N LEU A 56 7.10 -5.12 -15.76
CA LEU A 56 6.02 -4.14 -15.87
C LEU A 56 6.27 -3.17 -17.03
N VAL A 57 7.48 -2.63 -17.17
CA VAL A 57 7.84 -1.73 -18.28
C VAL A 57 7.66 -2.44 -19.63
N LEU A 58 8.12 -3.68 -19.76
CA LEU A 58 7.89 -4.50 -20.95
C LEU A 58 6.41 -4.75 -21.20
N ARG A 59 5.60 -4.95 -20.14
CA ARG A 59 4.14 -5.10 -20.27
C ARG A 59 3.48 -3.84 -20.80
N VAL A 60 3.91 -2.66 -20.32
CA VAL A 60 3.41 -1.36 -20.80
C VAL A 60 3.72 -1.18 -22.29
N ILE A 61 4.92 -1.53 -22.74
CA ILE A 61 5.36 -1.34 -24.13
C ILE A 61 4.76 -2.38 -25.09
N LEU A 62 4.74 -3.65 -24.70
CA LEU A 62 4.43 -4.77 -25.60
C LEU A 62 2.98 -5.27 -25.49
N TYR A 63 2.32 -5.04 -24.36
CA TYR A 63 0.98 -5.60 -24.06
C TYR A 63 0.04 -4.56 -23.46
N TRP A 64 0.06 -3.34 -24.01
CA TRP A 64 -0.77 -2.21 -23.59
C TRP A 64 -2.25 -2.57 -23.47
N ASP A 65 -2.83 -3.28 -24.45
CA ASP A 65 -4.24 -3.68 -24.42
C ASP A 65 -4.58 -4.59 -23.24
N CYS A 66 -3.64 -5.46 -22.84
CA CYS A 66 -3.81 -6.34 -21.68
C CYS A 66 -3.74 -5.53 -20.37
N LEU A 67 -2.83 -4.55 -20.30
CA LEU A 67 -2.72 -3.65 -19.16
C LEU A 67 -3.98 -2.80 -18.99
N ILE A 68 -4.48 -2.20 -20.07
CA ILE A 68 -5.72 -1.41 -20.05
C ILE A 68 -6.91 -2.28 -19.68
N LYS A 69 -7.00 -3.52 -20.19
CA LYS A 69 -8.06 -4.45 -19.80
C LYS A 69 -8.06 -4.74 -18.29
N ASP A 70 -6.89 -4.89 -17.68
CA ASP A 70 -6.77 -5.07 -16.23
C ASP A 70 -7.11 -3.77 -15.48
N LEU A 71 -6.68 -2.61 -15.98
CA LEU A 71 -6.95 -1.32 -15.36
C LEU A 71 -8.43 -0.93 -15.45
N SER A 72 -9.14 -1.37 -16.50
CA SER A 72 -10.58 -1.22 -16.67
C SER A 72 -11.40 -2.24 -15.87
N ASN A 73 -10.76 -3.24 -15.25
CA ASN A 73 -11.45 -4.19 -14.39
C ASN A 73 -11.55 -3.62 -12.96
N PRO A 74 -12.74 -3.28 -12.44
CA PRO A 74 -12.91 -2.65 -11.13
C PRO A 74 -12.40 -3.49 -9.95
N LYS A 75 -12.23 -4.80 -10.12
CA LYS A 75 -11.61 -5.68 -9.11
C LYS A 75 -10.08 -5.52 -9.03
N LEU A 76 -9.45 -5.01 -10.09
CA LEU A 76 -8.00 -4.93 -10.23
C LEU A 76 -7.49 -3.49 -10.27
N SER A 77 -8.28 -2.51 -10.71
CA SER A 77 -7.81 -1.13 -10.94
C SER A 77 -7.05 -0.55 -9.74
N PHE A 78 -7.63 -0.62 -8.55
CA PHE A 78 -6.99 -0.12 -7.33
C PHE A 78 -5.83 -0.98 -6.83
N VAL A 79 -5.72 -2.24 -7.29
CA VAL A 79 -4.58 -3.11 -6.96
C VAL A 79 -3.29 -2.59 -7.61
N PHE A 80 -3.35 -1.80 -8.70
CA PHE A 80 -2.15 -1.19 -9.29
C PHE A 80 -1.40 -0.25 -8.33
N PHE A 81 -2.06 0.28 -7.30
CA PHE A 81 -1.39 1.08 -6.27
C PHE A 81 -0.36 0.29 -5.44
N THR A 82 -0.32 -1.05 -5.53
CA THR A 82 0.80 -1.84 -4.99
C THR A 82 2.14 -1.42 -5.59
N ILE A 83 2.17 -0.95 -6.84
CA ILE A 83 3.39 -0.49 -7.52
C ILE A 83 3.91 0.78 -6.82
N VAL A 84 3.01 1.71 -6.49
CA VAL A 84 3.32 2.93 -5.72
C VAL A 84 3.86 2.55 -4.35
N ALA A 85 3.14 1.69 -3.64
CA ALA A 85 3.50 1.27 -2.30
C ALA A 85 4.86 0.54 -2.26
N GLY A 86 5.07 -0.44 -3.14
CA GLY A 86 6.33 -1.17 -3.25
C GLY A 86 7.51 -0.26 -3.58
N THR A 87 7.33 0.70 -4.48
CA THR A 87 8.35 1.70 -4.84
C THR A 87 8.74 2.56 -3.63
N ASN A 88 7.76 3.17 -2.95
CA ASN A 88 8.04 4.04 -1.81
C ASN A 88 8.58 3.28 -0.60
N VAL A 89 8.12 2.06 -0.35
CA VAL A 89 8.65 1.22 0.74
C VAL A 89 10.11 0.85 0.47
N LEU A 90 10.46 0.47 -0.76
CA LEU A 90 11.86 0.23 -1.11
C LEU A 90 12.71 1.49 -0.93
N GLY A 91 12.19 2.65 -1.33
CA GLY A 91 12.80 3.96 -1.02
C GLY A 91 13.00 4.18 0.49
N ALA A 92 12.02 3.81 1.32
CA ALA A 92 12.12 3.93 2.77
C ALA A 92 13.21 3.01 3.36
N GLN A 93 13.45 1.83 2.77
CA GLN A 93 14.56 0.96 3.17
C GLN A 93 15.91 1.57 2.84
N PHE A 94 16.07 2.27 1.70
CA PHE A 94 17.33 2.95 1.39
C PHE A 94 17.71 3.98 2.45
N VAL A 95 16.73 4.70 3.01
CA VAL A 95 17.00 5.62 4.13
C VAL A 95 17.22 4.86 5.46
N SER A 96 16.33 3.92 5.78
CA SER A 96 16.24 3.35 7.12
C SER A 96 17.25 2.24 7.40
N ILE A 97 17.71 1.53 6.36
CA ILE A 97 18.62 0.38 6.47
C ILE A 97 20.06 0.78 6.14
N VAL A 98 20.27 1.44 5.01
CA VAL A 98 21.61 1.75 4.47
C VAL A 98 21.97 3.23 4.47
N ASN A 99 21.09 4.11 4.98
CA ASN A 99 21.30 5.56 5.08
C ASN A 99 21.71 6.22 3.74
N GLN A 100 21.02 5.86 2.66
CA GLN A 100 21.20 6.41 1.31
C GLN A 100 20.01 7.32 0.92
N PRO A 101 19.92 8.55 1.46
CA PRO A 101 18.79 9.44 1.21
C PRO A 101 18.68 9.87 -0.26
N GLU A 102 19.79 10.05 -0.98
CA GLU A 102 19.75 10.47 -2.39
C GLU A 102 19.06 9.44 -3.29
N ILE A 103 19.30 8.15 -3.05
CA ILE A 103 18.60 7.07 -3.77
C ILE A 103 17.10 7.10 -3.41
N ALA A 104 16.79 7.25 -2.13
CA ALA A 104 15.40 7.29 -1.68
C ALA A 104 14.61 8.49 -2.25
N LYS A 105 15.26 9.64 -2.50
CA LYS A 105 14.64 10.78 -3.20
C LYS A 105 14.18 10.41 -4.61
N ILE A 106 15.00 9.65 -5.35
CA ILE A 106 14.64 9.15 -6.69
C ILE A 106 13.39 8.27 -6.60
N PHE A 107 13.35 7.34 -5.63
CA PHE A 107 12.18 6.50 -5.38
C PHE A 107 10.94 7.32 -5.03
N TRP A 108 11.09 8.40 -4.25
CA TRP A 108 9.96 9.27 -3.87
C TRP A 108 9.38 10.02 -5.07
N TYR A 109 10.23 10.64 -5.91
CA TYR A 109 9.76 11.29 -7.14
C TYR A 109 9.13 10.29 -8.12
N PHE A 110 9.73 9.10 -8.26
CA PHE A 110 9.14 8.06 -9.10
C PHE A 110 7.81 7.56 -8.52
N GLY A 111 7.70 7.42 -7.20
CA GLY A 111 6.45 7.08 -6.51
C GLY A 111 5.35 8.13 -6.70
N LEU A 112 5.69 9.42 -6.68
CA LEU A 112 4.76 10.52 -6.99
C LEU A 112 4.25 10.44 -8.43
N LEU A 113 5.15 10.19 -9.39
CA LEU A 113 4.79 10.00 -10.79
C LEU A 113 3.84 8.81 -10.96
N LEU A 114 4.20 7.66 -10.40
CA LEU A 114 3.38 6.44 -10.45
C LEU A 114 2.01 6.67 -9.80
N TRP A 115 1.96 7.32 -8.63
CA TRP A 115 0.70 7.62 -7.95
C TRP A 115 -0.19 8.51 -8.81
N THR A 116 0.37 9.54 -9.44
CA THR A 116 -0.37 10.46 -10.32
C THR A 116 -0.96 9.70 -11.50
N VAL A 117 -0.12 8.94 -12.21
CA VAL A 117 -0.56 8.16 -13.37
C VAL A 117 -1.63 7.15 -12.99
N ILE A 118 -1.43 6.36 -11.93
CA ILE A 118 -2.35 5.31 -11.52
C ILE A 118 -3.67 5.88 -10.99
N THR A 119 -3.62 6.95 -10.19
CA THR A 119 -4.83 7.58 -9.62
C THR A 119 -5.72 8.12 -10.71
N PHE A 120 -5.19 8.97 -11.58
CA PHE A 120 -6.01 9.61 -12.61
C PHE A 120 -6.47 8.62 -13.67
N SER A 121 -5.63 7.67 -14.08
CA SER A 121 -6.07 6.62 -15.01
C SER A 121 -7.17 5.73 -14.42
N THR A 122 -7.02 5.29 -13.17
CA THR A 122 -8.03 4.48 -12.48
C THR A 122 -9.36 5.22 -12.33
N VAL A 123 -9.32 6.47 -11.85
CA VAL A 123 -10.53 7.27 -11.64
C VAL A 123 -11.23 7.55 -12.98
N ILE A 124 -10.50 8.00 -14.00
CA ILE A 124 -11.09 8.30 -15.32
C ILE A 124 -11.74 7.05 -15.91
N ILE A 125 -11.01 5.93 -15.93
CA ILE A 125 -11.52 4.69 -16.52
C ILE A 125 -12.76 4.21 -15.75
N LEU A 126 -12.70 4.12 -14.42
CA LEU A 126 -13.83 3.64 -13.64
C LEU A 126 -15.03 4.57 -13.71
N PHE A 127 -14.84 5.89 -13.74
CA PHE A 127 -15.97 6.83 -13.80
C PHE A 127 -16.67 6.80 -15.16
N VAL A 128 -15.94 6.51 -16.23
CA VAL A 128 -16.49 6.52 -17.60
C VAL A 128 -17.03 5.15 -18.00
N THR A 129 -16.38 4.06 -17.62
CA THR A 129 -16.67 2.73 -18.19
C THR A 129 -17.30 1.74 -17.22
N ASN A 130 -17.28 1.99 -15.91
CA ASN A 130 -17.78 1.01 -14.95
C ASN A 130 -19.31 1.01 -14.88
N THR A 131 -19.91 -0.16 -15.14
CA THR A 131 -21.35 -0.41 -14.98
C THR A 131 -21.65 -1.48 -13.92
N GLU A 132 -20.64 -1.98 -13.22
CA GLU A 132 -20.79 -3.08 -12.26
C GLU A 132 -21.31 -2.61 -10.90
N GLU A 133 -22.12 -3.48 -10.28
CA GLU A 133 -22.62 -3.27 -8.92
C GLU A 133 -21.54 -3.49 -7.85
N ILE A 134 -21.64 -2.72 -6.76
CA ILE A 134 -20.67 -2.72 -5.64
C ILE A 134 -20.46 -4.10 -5.02
N ASN A 135 -21.51 -4.91 -4.88
CA ASN A 135 -21.48 -6.26 -4.31
C ASN A 135 -20.55 -7.21 -5.09
N LYS A 136 -20.47 -7.06 -6.41
CA LYS A 136 -19.69 -7.90 -7.33
C LYS A 136 -18.22 -7.52 -7.37
N VAL A 137 -17.90 -6.23 -7.21
CA VAL A 137 -16.54 -5.72 -7.47
C VAL A 137 -15.78 -5.27 -6.24
N MET A 138 -16.45 -4.80 -5.20
CA MET A 138 -15.76 -4.22 -4.05
C MET A 138 -15.21 -5.30 -3.12
N HIS A 139 -13.94 -5.19 -2.75
CA HIS A 139 -13.28 -6.04 -1.76
C HIS A 139 -12.15 -5.25 -1.10
N GLY A 140 -11.51 -5.80 -0.07
CA GLY A 140 -10.42 -5.12 0.67
C GLY A 140 -9.23 -4.66 -0.18
N GLY A 141 -9.07 -5.18 -1.41
CA GLY A 141 -8.02 -4.75 -2.34
C GLY A 141 -8.18 -3.30 -2.83
N TRP A 142 -9.39 -2.74 -2.76
CA TRP A 142 -9.63 -1.33 -3.09
C TRP A 142 -8.89 -0.39 -2.13
N LEU A 143 -8.69 -0.81 -0.87
CA LEU A 143 -7.96 -0.03 0.14
C LEU A 143 -6.45 0.06 -0.15
N ILE A 144 -5.93 -0.66 -1.16
CA ILE A 144 -4.57 -0.44 -1.63
C ILE A 144 -4.40 0.98 -2.20
N ALA A 145 -5.47 1.64 -2.64
CA ALA A 145 -5.45 3.06 -2.99
C ALA A 145 -5.00 3.93 -1.81
N THR A 146 -5.55 3.68 -0.61
CA THR A 146 -5.08 4.30 0.65
C THR A 146 -3.63 3.93 0.89
N VAL A 147 -3.27 2.65 0.83
CA VAL A 147 -1.90 2.19 1.14
C VAL A 147 -0.86 2.86 0.24
N GLY A 148 -1.09 2.88 -1.07
CA GLY A 148 -0.22 3.54 -2.02
C GLY A 148 -0.10 5.04 -1.76
N THR A 149 -1.21 5.72 -1.48
CA THR A 149 -1.21 7.16 -1.14
C THR A 149 -0.43 7.43 0.15
N GLN A 150 -0.66 6.64 1.20
CA GLN A 150 0.05 6.77 2.47
C GLN A 150 1.54 6.47 2.33
N SER A 151 1.94 5.55 1.46
CA SER A 151 3.36 5.25 1.24
C SER A 151 4.15 6.48 0.73
N VAL A 152 3.53 7.34 -0.08
CA VAL A 152 4.13 8.61 -0.53
C VAL A 152 4.34 9.56 0.65
N ALA A 153 3.34 9.67 1.53
CA ALA A 153 3.42 10.48 2.75
C ALA A 153 4.49 9.96 3.71
N VAL A 154 4.59 8.64 3.89
CA VAL A 154 5.62 8.01 4.75
C VAL A 154 7.02 8.34 4.23
N LEU A 155 7.30 8.07 2.95
CA LEU A 155 8.63 8.30 2.40
C LEU A 155 8.99 9.80 2.38
N GLY A 156 8.04 10.66 2.01
CA GLY A 156 8.22 12.11 2.04
C GLY A 156 8.48 12.63 3.46
N GLY A 157 7.74 12.13 4.46
CA GLY A 157 7.92 12.50 5.86
C GLY A 157 9.29 12.09 6.41
N ILE A 158 9.80 10.91 6.01
CA ILE A 158 11.16 10.46 6.33
C ILE A 158 12.22 11.37 5.67
N LEU A 159 11.96 11.78 4.42
CA LEU A 159 12.90 12.55 3.61
C LEU A 159 12.87 14.06 3.88
N ALA A 160 11.81 14.64 4.42
CA ALA A 160 11.68 16.09 4.58
C ALA A 160 12.89 16.74 5.31
N PRO A 161 13.42 16.18 6.41
CA PRO A 161 14.63 16.71 7.06
C PRO A 161 15.91 16.52 6.21
N LYS A 162 15.91 15.60 5.24
CA LYS A 162 17.04 15.27 4.36
C LYS A 162 17.10 16.13 3.08
N PHE A 163 16.11 16.98 2.87
CA PHE A 163 16.11 18.02 1.82
C PHE A 163 16.63 19.39 2.32
N GLY A 164 17.22 19.46 3.51
CA GLY A 164 17.66 20.73 4.10
C GLY A 164 16.56 21.47 4.86
N CYS A 165 15.68 20.70 5.52
CA CYS A 165 14.48 21.20 6.21
C CYS A 165 13.45 21.89 5.30
N ASP A 166 13.21 21.30 4.12
CA ASP A 166 12.25 21.80 3.15
C ASP A 166 10.79 21.64 3.65
N SER A 167 10.13 22.77 3.86
CA SER A 167 8.71 22.83 4.25
C SER A 167 7.79 22.28 3.17
N PHE A 168 8.18 22.31 1.90
CA PHE A 168 7.36 21.82 0.79
C PHE A 168 7.21 20.30 0.81
N VAL A 169 8.29 19.56 1.11
CA VAL A 169 8.24 18.08 1.20
C VAL A 169 7.37 17.65 2.38
N LEU A 170 7.51 18.32 3.53
CA LEU A 170 6.66 18.03 4.69
C LEU A 170 5.19 18.39 4.42
N PHE A 171 4.92 19.54 3.80
CA PHE A 171 3.57 19.94 3.38
C PHE A 171 2.94 18.92 2.42
N THR A 172 3.69 18.50 1.40
CA THR A 172 3.25 17.47 0.46
C THR A 172 2.92 16.17 1.19
N SER A 173 3.77 15.77 2.14
CA SER A 173 3.54 14.57 2.95
C SER A 173 2.27 14.67 3.80
N PHE A 174 1.99 15.84 4.38
CA PHE A 174 0.72 16.13 5.05
C PHE A 174 -0.47 16.03 4.11
N ALA A 175 -0.39 16.63 2.92
CA ALA A 175 -1.47 16.58 1.94
C ALA A 175 -1.79 15.13 1.53
N PHE A 176 -0.77 14.33 1.23
CA PHE A 176 -0.95 12.90 0.91
C PHE A 176 -1.48 12.10 2.11
N TRP A 177 -1.05 12.39 3.34
CA TRP A 177 -1.58 11.74 4.53
C TRP A 177 -3.08 11.98 4.70
N MET A 178 -3.52 13.23 4.52
CA MET A 178 -4.92 13.62 4.59
C MET A 178 -5.76 13.01 3.46
N ILE A 179 -5.25 13.04 2.22
CA ILE A 179 -5.91 12.41 1.06
C ILE A 179 -6.07 10.90 1.32
N GLY A 180 -5.01 10.22 1.76
CA GLY A 180 -5.04 8.79 2.05
C GLY A 180 -6.01 8.46 3.19
N ALA A 181 -6.07 9.30 4.23
CA ALA A 181 -7.00 9.16 5.36
C ALA A 181 -8.45 9.33 4.90
N PHE A 182 -8.74 10.33 4.07
CA PHE A 182 -10.07 10.54 3.51
C PHE A 182 -10.50 9.38 2.60
N LEU A 183 -9.60 8.93 1.72
CA LEU A 183 -9.81 7.73 0.89
C LEU A 183 -10.11 6.49 1.75
N TYR A 184 -9.42 6.33 2.88
CA TYR A 184 -9.69 5.22 3.80
C TYR A 184 -11.12 5.27 4.32
N VAL A 185 -11.56 6.42 4.83
CA VAL A 185 -12.92 6.59 5.40
C VAL A 185 -14.00 6.31 4.35
N ILE A 186 -13.83 6.76 3.11
CA ILE A 186 -14.77 6.47 2.02
C ILE A 186 -14.83 4.96 1.76
N LEU A 187 -13.67 4.36 1.49
CA LEU A 187 -13.59 2.97 1.04
C LEU A 187 -13.99 1.99 2.15
N ILE A 188 -13.60 2.26 3.41
CA ILE A 188 -13.94 1.39 4.53
C ILE A 188 -15.44 1.43 4.82
N THR A 189 -16.07 2.61 4.74
CA THR A 189 -17.53 2.75 4.89
C THR A 189 -18.28 1.92 3.85
N LEU A 190 -17.88 2.03 2.58
CA LEU A 190 -18.47 1.25 1.48
C LEU A 190 -18.22 -0.26 1.65
N LEU A 191 -17.05 -0.64 2.16
CA LEU A 191 -16.74 -2.04 2.43
C LEU A 191 -17.59 -2.59 3.59
N PHE A 192 -17.75 -1.83 4.68
CA PHE A 192 -18.65 -2.19 5.79
C PHE A 192 -20.08 -2.37 5.30
N PHE A 193 -20.59 -1.42 4.50
CA PHE A 193 -21.90 -1.56 3.87
C PHE A 193 -22.00 -2.87 3.08
N ARG A 194 -21.00 -3.16 2.22
CA ARG A 194 -20.99 -4.42 1.48
C ARG A 194 -21.00 -5.65 2.39
N LEU A 195 -20.19 -5.66 3.45
CA LEU A 195 -20.04 -6.79 4.37
C LEU A 195 -21.30 -7.05 5.20
N VAL A 196 -22.06 -6.00 5.54
CA VAL A 196 -23.28 -6.11 6.34
C VAL A 196 -24.48 -6.54 5.49
N PHE A 197 -24.62 -5.95 4.29
CA PHE A 197 -25.86 -6.10 3.50
C PHE A 197 -25.79 -7.18 2.42
N TYR A 198 -24.60 -7.67 2.05
CA TYR A 198 -24.46 -8.73 1.05
C TYR A 198 -23.81 -9.97 1.64
N LYS A 199 -24.34 -11.14 1.27
CA LYS A 199 -23.81 -12.43 1.70
C LYS A 199 -22.40 -12.62 1.17
N LEU A 200 -21.44 -12.84 2.07
CA LEU A 200 -20.08 -13.17 1.72
C LEU A 200 -19.93 -14.70 1.57
N PRO A 201 -19.63 -15.24 0.38
CA PRO A 201 -19.23 -16.63 0.29
C PRO A 201 -17.86 -16.82 0.98
N PRO A 202 -17.61 -17.95 1.67
CA PRO A 202 -16.35 -18.22 2.37
C PRO A 202 -15.10 -18.05 1.48
N GLU A 203 -15.23 -18.34 0.19
CA GLU A 203 -14.17 -18.20 -0.82
C GLU A 203 -13.85 -16.72 -1.11
N ALA A 204 -14.85 -15.83 -0.98
CA ALA A 204 -14.67 -14.40 -1.09
C ALA A 204 -14.17 -13.74 0.19
N LEU A 205 -13.95 -14.50 1.28
CA LEU A 205 -13.19 -14.08 2.46
C LEU A 205 -11.69 -14.27 2.16
N ILE A 206 -11.20 -13.46 1.22
CA ILE A 206 -9.85 -13.54 0.67
C ILE A 206 -8.87 -12.86 1.68
N PRO A 207 -7.61 -13.30 1.77
CA PRO A 207 -6.49 -12.57 2.37
C PRO A 207 -6.55 -11.01 2.34
N PRO A 208 -7.00 -10.37 1.24
CA PRO A 208 -7.34 -8.95 1.14
C PRO A 208 -8.09 -8.27 2.30
N TYR A 209 -8.86 -8.95 3.16
CA TYR A 209 -9.49 -8.25 4.29
C TYR A 209 -8.49 -7.75 5.32
N TRP A 210 -7.29 -8.33 5.40
CA TRP A 210 -6.23 -7.76 6.24
C TRP A 210 -5.70 -6.43 5.71
N ILE A 211 -5.93 -6.11 4.43
CA ILE A 211 -5.68 -4.77 3.88
C ILE A 211 -6.55 -3.73 4.60
N ASN A 212 -7.73 -4.10 5.12
CA ASN A 212 -8.58 -3.19 5.90
C ASN A 212 -7.85 -2.64 7.12
N MET A 213 -7.18 -3.53 7.85
CA MET A 213 -6.35 -3.17 8.99
C MET A 213 -5.04 -2.52 8.52
N GLY A 214 -4.38 -3.08 7.51
CA GLY A 214 -3.10 -2.57 7.02
C GLY A 214 -3.17 -1.14 6.45
N ALA A 215 -4.27 -0.77 5.79
CA ALA A 215 -4.46 0.58 5.26
C ALA A 215 -4.57 1.65 6.36
N VAL A 216 -5.20 1.33 7.48
CA VAL A 216 -5.23 2.24 8.64
C VAL A 216 -3.95 2.17 9.48
N ALA A 217 -3.27 1.02 9.50
CA ALA A 217 -1.95 0.88 10.12
C ALA A 217 -0.90 1.77 9.42
N ILE A 218 -0.81 1.75 8.09
CA ILE A 218 0.10 2.65 7.37
C ILE A 218 -0.33 4.13 7.48
N THR A 219 -1.63 4.41 7.58
CA THR A 219 -2.12 5.78 7.88
C THR A 219 -1.64 6.25 9.26
N THR A 220 -1.60 5.36 10.24
CA THR A 220 -1.04 5.60 11.58
C THR A 220 0.48 5.80 11.52
N LEU A 221 1.19 4.96 10.75
CA LEU A 221 2.63 5.09 10.54
C LEU A 221 2.97 6.45 9.91
N ALA A 222 2.26 6.86 8.86
CA ALA A 222 2.43 8.15 8.22
C ALA A 222 2.25 9.31 9.22
N GLY A 223 1.17 9.30 10.00
CA GLY A 223 0.92 10.30 11.03
C GLY A 223 2.01 10.34 12.12
N SER A 224 2.53 9.16 12.51
CA SER A 224 3.64 9.05 13.47
C SER A 224 4.94 9.63 12.91
N ILE A 225 5.26 9.33 11.64
CA ILE A 225 6.43 9.88 10.94
C ILE A 225 6.30 11.40 10.80
N LEU A 226 5.11 11.92 10.45
CA LEU A 226 4.87 13.35 10.40
C LEU A 226 5.10 14.00 11.77
N CYS A 227 4.57 13.41 12.85
CA CYS A 227 4.83 13.88 14.22
C CYS A 227 6.34 13.96 14.56
N LEU A 228 7.13 12.98 14.09
CA LEU A 228 8.59 12.97 14.29
C LEU A 228 9.34 13.95 13.40
N SER A 229 8.74 14.40 12.29
CA SER A 229 9.34 15.34 11.33
C SER A 229 8.97 16.79 11.61
N ILE A 230 7.78 17.06 12.17
CA ILE A 230 7.35 18.42 12.58
C ILE A 230 8.43 19.18 13.35
N PRO A 231 9.00 18.68 14.48
CA PRO A 231 9.97 19.46 15.26
C PRO A 231 11.31 19.67 14.55
N LYS A 232 11.61 18.88 13.51
CA LYS A 232 12.85 19.00 12.71
C LYS A 232 12.74 20.10 11.66
N ILE A 233 11.52 20.39 11.19
CA ILE A 233 11.24 21.42 10.19
C ILE A 233 10.81 22.72 10.87
N GLY A 234 9.96 22.65 11.90
CA GLY A 234 9.45 23.81 12.64
C GLY A 234 8.36 24.58 11.89
N GLY A 235 8.23 25.88 12.17
CA GLY A 235 7.25 26.76 11.52
C GLY A 235 5.78 26.41 11.81
N ALA A 236 4.90 26.69 10.85
CA ALA A 236 3.45 26.50 10.96
C ALA A 236 3.02 25.03 11.20
N PHE A 237 3.90 24.05 10.97
CA PHE A 237 3.62 22.64 11.25
C PHE A 237 3.54 22.34 12.75
N ILE A 238 4.13 23.18 13.61
CA ILE A 238 4.09 23.01 15.08
C ILE A 238 2.64 23.05 15.56
N ASP A 239 1.83 23.95 15.02
CA ASP A 239 0.41 24.10 15.35
C ASP A 239 -0.41 22.85 14.99
N LEU A 240 0.04 22.09 13.98
CA LEU A 240 -0.59 20.84 13.56
C LEU A 240 -0.21 19.64 14.45
N THR A 241 0.69 19.79 15.42
CA THR A 241 1.16 18.66 16.24
C THR A 241 0.02 17.97 17.00
N GLY A 242 -0.86 18.73 17.65
CA GLY A 242 -1.98 18.18 18.42
C GLY A 242 -2.97 17.44 17.51
N PHE A 243 -3.33 18.06 16.39
CA PHE A 243 -4.15 17.46 15.35
C PHE A 243 -3.55 16.13 14.86
N THR A 244 -2.25 16.15 14.50
CA THR A 244 -1.57 14.99 13.92
C THR A 244 -1.53 13.84 14.91
N LYS A 245 -1.20 14.10 16.19
CA LYS A 245 -1.22 13.09 17.25
C LYS A 245 -2.61 12.52 17.49
N GLY A 246 -3.64 13.38 17.57
CA GLY A 246 -5.02 12.96 17.80
C GLY A 246 -5.54 12.02 16.71
N PHE A 247 -5.39 12.40 15.44
CA PHE A 247 -5.80 11.55 14.32
C PHE A 247 -4.93 10.30 14.16
N THR A 248 -3.63 10.39 14.45
CA THR A 248 -2.75 9.21 14.48
C THR A 248 -3.25 8.19 15.49
N LEU A 249 -3.59 8.63 16.71
CA LEU A 249 -4.15 7.76 17.75
C LEU A 249 -5.52 7.20 17.34
N PHE A 250 -6.39 8.03 16.74
CA PHE A 250 -7.68 7.58 16.21
C PHE A 250 -7.53 6.44 15.20
N PHE A 251 -6.64 6.60 14.22
CA PHE A 251 -6.36 5.55 13.24
C PHE A 251 -5.75 4.31 13.89
N TRP A 252 -4.81 4.49 14.83
CA TRP A 252 -4.22 3.38 15.57
C TRP A 252 -5.29 2.55 16.28
N SER A 253 -6.17 3.20 17.05
CA SER A 253 -7.25 2.55 17.78
C SER A 253 -8.17 1.75 16.85
N PHE A 254 -8.54 2.32 15.70
CA PHE A 254 -9.39 1.64 14.73
C PHE A 254 -8.68 0.45 14.06
N GLY A 255 -7.39 0.59 13.76
CA GLY A 255 -6.56 -0.50 13.24
C GLY A 255 -6.43 -1.66 14.20
N THR A 256 -6.15 -1.39 15.49
CA THR A 256 -6.06 -2.42 16.52
C THR A 256 -7.40 -3.15 16.71
N TRP A 257 -8.52 -2.43 16.64
CA TRP A 257 -9.85 -3.01 16.77
C TRP A 257 -10.21 -4.01 15.65
N TRP A 258 -9.63 -3.87 14.45
CA TRP A 258 -9.82 -4.84 13.36
C TRP A 258 -9.19 -6.21 13.65
N ILE A 259 -8.14 -6.29 14.46
CA ILE A 259 -7.33 -7.50 14.61
C ILE A 259 -8.16 -8.68 15.15
N PRO A 260 -8.90 -8.56 16.28
CA PRO A 260 -9.73 -9.66 16.78
C PRO A 260 -10.77 -10.13 15.75
N LEU A 261 -11.42 -9.19 15.04
CA LEU A 261 -12.42 -9.52 14.02
C LEU A 261 -11.80 -10.34 12.87
N LEU A 262 -10.63 -9.92 12.38
CA LEU A 262 -9.92 -10.64 11.30
C LEU A 262 -9.47 -12.04 11.72
N ILE A 263 -9.07 -12.22 12.98
CA ILE A 263 -8.73 -13.54 13.54
C ILE A 263 -9.98 -14.43 13.58
N ILE A 264 -11.10 -13.92 14.09
CA ILE A 264 -12.38 -14.66 14.14
C ILE A 264 -12.83 -15.08 12.74
N LEU A 265 -12.75 -14.17 11.75
CA LEU A 265 -13.09 -14.48 10.36
C LEU A 265 -12.14 -15.52 9.74
N GLY A 266 -10.85 -15.48 10.09
CA GLY A 266 -9.86 -16.49 9.69
C GLY A 266 -10.19 -17.88 10.25
N ILE A 267 -10.51 -17.95 11.55
CA ILE A 267 -10.95 -19.18 12.23
C ILE A 267 -12.21 -19.74 11.57
N TRP A 268 -13.21 -18.89 11.33
CA TRP A 268 -14.46 -19.30 10.68
C TRP A 268 -14.23 -19.88 9.28
N LYS A 269 -13.33 -19.29 8.48
CA LYS A 269 -13.02 -19.77 7.14
C LYS A 269 -12.28 -21.12 7.15
N TYR A 270 -11.17 -21.19 7.88
CA TYR A 270 -10.26 -22.35 7.77
C TYR A 270 -10.63 -23.50 8.71
N LEU A 271 -11.17 -23.22 9.90
CA LEU A 271 -11.52 -24.26 10.87
C LEU A 271 -12.99 -24.70 10.74
N HIS A 272 -13.92 -23.75 10.63
CA HIS A 272 -15.35 -24.09 10.53
C HIS A 272 -15.75 -24.51 9.11
N HIS A 273 -15.38 -23.72 8.09
CA HIS A 273 -15.69 -24.03 6.69
C HIS A 273 -14.67 -24.95 5.99
N LYS A 274 -13.55 -25.29 6.65
CA LYS A 274 -12.53 -26.23 6.15
C LYS A 274 -12.03 -25.92 4.74
N THR A 275 -11.98 -24.64 4.37
CA THR A 275 -11.51 -24.23 3.05
C THR A 275 -10.05 -24.63 2.85
N GLN A 276 -9.74 -25.29 1.73
CA GLN A 276 -8.36 -25.69 1.42
C GLN A 276 -7.48 -24.47 1.14
N PHE A 277 -6.23 -24.52 1.59
CA PHE A 277 -5.25 -23.48 1.30
C PHE A 277 -4.71 -23.65 -0.12
N THR A 278 -4.90 -22.62 -0.95
CA THR A 278 -4.26 -22.50 -2.27
C THR A 278 -3.54 -21.18 -2.33
N TYR A 279 -2.24 -21.21 -2.66
CA TYR A 279 -1.45 -19.98 -2.76
C TYR A 279 -1.99 -19.07 -3.87
N SER A 280 -2.06 -17.78 -3.56
CA SER A 280 -2.38 -16.71 -4.49
C SER A 280 -1.50 -15.50 -4.16
N PRO A 281 -1.05 -14.70 -5.15
CA PRO A 281 -0.30 -13.47 -4.88
C PRO A 281 -1.01 -12.52 -3.89
N LEU A 282 -2.34 -12.59 -3.78
CA LEU A 282 -3.13 -11.80 -2.83
C LEU A 282 -2.82 -12.11 -1.35
N TYR A 283 -2.20 -13.25 -1.04
CA TYR A 283 -1.77 -13.58 0.33
C TYR A 283 -0.69 -12.64 0.86
N TRP A 284 0.07 -11.97 -0.01
CA TRP A 284 1.00 -10.91 0.41
C TRP A 284 0.28 -9.73 1.08
N GLY A 285 -1.01 -9.54 0.82
CA GLY A 285 -1.87 -8.58 1.51
C GLY A 285 -2.09 -8.86 3.00
N LEU A 286 -1.78 -10.07 3.49
CA LEU A 286 -1.77 -10.42 4.91
C LEU A 286 -0.45 -10.07 5.60
N VAL A 287 0.64 -9.98 4.85
CA VAL A 287 2.00 -9.87 5.41
C VAL A 287 2.33 -8.42 5.73
N PHE A 288 2.01 -7.49 4.82
CA PHE A 288 2.33 -6.08 5.03
C PHE A 288 1.73 -5.45 6.30
N PRO A 289 0.51 -5.81 6.78
CA PRO A 289 -0.04 -5.22 7.99
C PRO A 289 0.68 -5.67 9.27
N LEU A 290 1.53 -6.70 9.20
CA LEU A 290 2.26 -7.23 10.36
C LEU A 290 3.54 -6.45 10.69
N GLY A 291 4.09 -5.69 9.73
CA GLY A 291 5.27 -4.88 9.95
C GLY A 291 4.94 -3.42 10.15
#